data_AF-A0A5J5AY89-F1
#
_entry.id   AF-A0A5J5AY89-F1
#
_cell.length_a   1.000
_cell.length_b   1.000
_cell.length_c   1.000
_cell.angle_alpha   90.00
_cell.angle_beta   90.00
_cell.angle_gamma   90.00
#
_symmetry.space_group_name_H-M   'P 1'
#
loop_
_entity.id
_entity.type
_entity.pdbx_description
1 polymer ?
#
loop_
_entity_poly.entity_id
_entity_poly.type
_entity_poly.pdbx_seq_one_letter_code
_entity_poly.pdbx_strand_id
1 'polypeptide(L)'
;MKFKKFLSIPVLSVFLFVGFVYSVTIFIFMEDWLGLQTSAGSLNGLIFTSLASLCIFSFFVCVLSDPGGVPTTYVPDIEDTEVSDQEPKKTGASLRRCDKCSAYKPPRAHHCRVCRRCVLRMDHHCLWINNCVGHGNYKAFVVLVLYATIASIYSSVIIVCCSIQKDWDISKRFPVRIFYITCSAMIVGLSLTLGTLLCWHMYLIIHNMTTIEYYEGIRAAWLARKSGQTYRHPFDVGVFKNITLILGPSMLKWLCPTAVSHIKDGINFPTTRDSS
;
A
#
# COMPACT_ATOMS: atom_id res chain seq x y z
N MET A 1 -0.74 1.14 23.79
CA MET A 1 -0.05 1.66 22.58
C MET A 1 -0.95 1.76 21.35
N LYS A 2 -1.86 0.80 21.07
CA LYS A 2 -2.78 0.86 19.91
C LYS A 2 -3.72 2.09 19.92
N PHE A 3 -4.27 2.46 21.08
CA PHE A 3 -5.17 3.62 21.22
C PHE A 3 -4.49 4.99 20.96
N LYS A 4 -3.20 5.13 21.30
CA LYS A 4 -2.42 6.36 21.02
C LYS A 4 -2.12 6.57 19.53
N LYS A 5 -2.06 5.49 18.73
CA LYS A 5 -1.91 5.60 17.27
C LYS A 5 -3.21 6.09 16.61
N PHE A 6 -4.35 5.63 17.13
CA PHE A 6 -5.68 5.98 16.62
C PHE A 6 -5.99 7.47 16.77
N LEU A 7 -5.66 8.06 17.91
CA LEU A 7 -5.85 9.49 18.19
C LEU A 7 -4.76 10.40 17.60
N SER A 8 -3.97 9.88 16.66
CA SER A 8 -2.95 10.70 16.02
C SER A 8 -3.57 11.64 14.99
N ILE A 9 -3.02 12.85 14.88
CA ILE A 9 -3.45 13.86 13.91
C ILE A 9 -3.55 13.28 12.49
N PRO A 10 -2.58 12.51 11.97
CA PRO A 10 -2.69 11.96 10.61
C PRO A 10 -3.89 11.02 10.42
N VAL A 11 -4.16 10.14 11.39
CA VAL A 11 -5.27 9.18 11.31
C VAL A 11 -6.61 9.91 11.37
N LEU A 12 -6.74 10.90 12.25
CA LEU A 12 -7.92 11.75 12.33
C LEU A 12 -8.14 12.54 11.03
N SER A 13 -7.07 13.11 10.45
CA SER A 13 -7.15 13.84 9.19
C SER A 13 -7.64 12.95 8.03
N VAL A 14 -7.20 11.70 7.96
CA VAL A 14 -7.70 10.75 6.95
C VAL A 14 -9.19 10.47 7.18
N PHE A 15 -9.62 10.23 8.42
CA PHE A 15 -11.02 9.97 8.73
C PHE A 15 -11.93 11.16 8.36
N LEU A 16 -11.51 12.38 8.70
CA LEU A 16 -12.21 13.61 8.33
C LEU A 16 -12.24 13.81 6.81
N PHE A 17 -11.14 13.53 6.12
CA PHE A 17 -11.07 13.64 4.66
C PHE A 17 -12.00 12.63 3.96
N VAL A 18 -11.99 11.36 4.39
CA VAL A 18 -12.91 10.34 3.87
C VAL A 18 -14.36 10.71 4.15
N GLY A 19 -14.66 11.20 5.35
CA GLY A 19 -15.99 11.71 5.71
C GLY A 19 -16.43 12.87 4.83
N PHE A 20 -15.55 13.83 4.57
CA PHE A 20 -15.81 14.96 3.67
C PHE A 20 -16.11 14.50 2.24
N VAL A 21 -15.25 13.66 1.66
CA VAL A 21 -15.47 13.11 0.31
C VAL A 21 -16.78 12.32 0.25
N TYR A 22 -17.07 11.53 1.28
CA TYR A 22 -18.31 10.77 1.37
C TYR A 22 -19.54 11.69 1.38
N SER A 23 -19.56 12.68 2.28
CA SER A 23 -20.66 13.62 2.44
C SER A 23 -20.92 14.41 1.16
N VAL A 24 -19.85 14.93 0.54
CA VAL A 24 -19.96 15.70 -0.71
C VAL A 24 -20.48 14.81 -1.86
N THR A 25 -19.97 13.60 -2.00
CA THR A 25 -20.40 12.68 -3.07
C THR A 25 -21.88 12.31 -2.93
N ILE A 26 -22.33 11.93 -1.74
CA ILE A 26 -23.71 11.47 -1.49
C ILE A 26 -24.70 12.63 -1.45
N PHE A 27 -24.48 13.61 -0.55
CA PHE A 27 -25.52 14.59 -0.22
C PHE A 27 -25.51 15.83 -1.13
N ILE A 28 -24.46 16.03 -1.93
CA ILE A 28 -24.41 17.13 -2.90
C ILE A 28 -24.54 16.56 -4.30
N PHE A 29 -23.53 15.85 -4.79
CA PHE A 29 -23.48 15.50 -6.22
C PHE A 29 -24.43 14.37 -6.62
N MET A 30 -24.57 13.34 -5.79
CA MET A 30 -25.48 12.23 -6.08
C MET A 30 -26.95 12.63 -5.90
N GLU A 31 -27.28 13.38 -4.85
CA GLU A 31 -28.61 13.97 -4.67
C GLU A 31 -28.96 14.90 -5.84
N ASP A 32 -28.06 15.79 -6.24
CA ASP A 32 -28.30 16.76 -7.31
C ASP A 32 -28.38 16.10 -8.71
N TRP A 33 -27.69 14.99 -8.94
CA TRP A 33 -27.68 14.32 -10.24
C TRP A 33 -28.74 13.22 -10.38
N LEU A 34 -28.82 12.31 -9.40
CA LEU A 34 -29.65 11.12 -9.48
C LEU A 34 -30.87 11.17 -8.54
N GLY A 35 -30.83 12.01 -7.51
CA GLY A 35 -31.82 12.06 -6.43
C GLY A 35 -31.82 10.79 -5.59
N LEU A 36 -31.51 10.87 -4.29
CA LEU A 36 -31.36 9.70 -3.41
C LEU A 36 -32.67 8.91 -3.22
N GLN A 37 -33.81 9.54 -3.44
CA GLN A 37 -35.13 8.89 -3.39
C GLN A 37 -35.45 8.07 -4.66
N THR A 38 -34.68 8.21 -5.73
CA THR A 38 -34.84 7.40 -6.93
C THR A 38 -34.17 6.03 -6.75
N SER A 39 -34.61 5.02 -7.52
CA SER A 39 -33.98 3.70 -7.51
C SER A 39 -32.50 3.76 -7.91
N ALA A 40 -32.16 4.62 -8.88
CA ALA A 40 -30.79 4.85 -9.33
C ALA A 40 -29.94 5.51 -8.24
N GLY A 41 -30.43 6.59 -7.62
CA GLY A 41 -29.71 7.28 -6.55
C GLY A 41 -29.49 6.39 -5.34
N SER A 42 -30.52 5.67 -4.88
CA SER A 42 -30.43 4.74 -3.77
C SER A 42 -29.45 3.59 -4.03
N LEU A 43 -29.48 2.98 -5.22
CA LEU A 43 -28.54 1.92 -5.58
C LEU A 43 -27.08 2.42 -5.63
N ASN A 44 -26.83 3.57 -6.28
CA ASN A 44 -25.49 4.15 -6.33
C ASN A 44 -25.01 4.57 -4.93
N GLY A 45 -25.92 5.07 -4.08
CA GLY A 45 -25.65 5.38 -2.69
C GLY A 45 -25.23 4.15 -1.90
N LEU A 46 -25.94 3.03 -2.05
CA LEU A 46 -25.60 1.75 -1.41
C LEU A 46 -24.24 1.22 -1.87
N ILE A 47 -23.96 1.26 -3.17
CA ILE A 47 -22.68 0.83 -3.76
C ILE A 47 -21.54 1.66 -3.18
N PHE A 48 -21.66 2.99 -3.23
CA PHE A 48 -20.61 3.88 -2.74
C PHE A 48 -20.41 3.76 -1.22
N THR A 49 -21.49 3.62 -0.45
CA THR A 49 -21.42 3.38 1.00
C THR A 49 -20.73 2.06 1.34
N SER A 50 -20.98 1.02 0.55
CA SER A 50 -20.30 -0.27 0.70
C SER A 50 -18.80 -0.16 0.41
N LEU A 51 -18.42 0.53 -0.67
CA LEU A 51 -17.02 0.80 -1.01
C LEU A 51 -16.31 1.63 0.07
N ALA A 52 -16.95 2.69 0.56
CA ALA A 52 -16.42 3.53 1.65
C ALA A 52 -16.22 2.71 2.93
N SER A 53 -17.17 1.83 3.27
CA SER A 53 -17.08 0.95 4.44
C SER A 53 -15.92 -0.05 4.32
N LEU A 54 -15.72 -0.66 3.14
CA LEU A 54 -14.59 -1.56 2.89
C LEU A 54 -13.24 -0.83 2.94
N CYS A 55 -13.19 0.41 2.44
CA CYS A 55 -12.02 1.28 2.53
C CYS A 55 -11.67 1.60 3.99
N ILE A 56 -12.65 2.06 4.78
CA ILE A 56 -12.48 2.38 6.20
C ILE A 56 -12.08 1.12 7.01
N PHE A 57 -12.71 -0.03 6.74
CA PHE A 57 -12.36 -1.29 7.37
C PHE A 57 -10.89 -1.66 7.09
N SER A 58 -10.47 -1.62 5.82
CA SER A 58 -9.10 -1.89 5.41
C SER A 58 -8.10 -0.89 6.01
N PHE A 59 -8.50 0.38 6.14
CA PHE A 59 -7.72 1.42 6.80
C PHE A 59 -7.47 1.08 8.26
N PHE A 60 -8.50 0.68 9.01
CA PHE A 60 -8.34 0.27 10.39
C PHE A 60 -7.47 -0.98 10.54
N VAL A 61 -7.59 -1.96 9.64
CA VAL A 61 -6.69 -3.11 9.63
C VAL A 61 -5.24 -2.65 9.48
N CYS A 62 -4.94 -1.72 8.57
CA CYS A 62 -3.58 -1.18 8.39
C CYS A 62 -3.03 -0.45 9.63
N VAL A 63 -3.85 0.40 10.26
CA VAL A 63 -3.47 1.18 11.46
C VAL A 63 -3.21 0.26 12.66
N LEU A 64 -4.04 -0.78 12.82
CA LEU A 64 -4.04 -1.64 14.01
C LEU A 64 -3.11 -2.85 13.91
N SER A 65 -2.74 -3.26 12.70
CA SER A 65 -1.87 -4.42 12.48
C SER A 65 -0.42 -4.11 12.84
N ASP A 66 0.28 -5.11 13.39
CA ASP A 66 1.72 -5.03 13.52
C ASP A 66 2.37 -5.25 12.14
N PRO A 67 3.20 -4.33 11.63
CA PRO A 67 3.89 -4.51 10.36
C PRO A 67 4.96 -5.62 10.34
N GLY A 68 5.24 -6.25 11.48
CA GLY A 68 6.22 -7.32 11.63
C GLY A 68 7.49 -6.82 12.30
N GLY A 69 7.75 -7.24 13.53
CA GLY A 69 8.98 -6.96 14.27
C GLY A 69 10.01 -8.07 14.09
N VAL A 70 11.29 -7.69 14.05
CA VAL A 70 12.38 -8.68 14.11
C VAL A 70 12.37 -9.32 15.51
N PRO A 71 12.30 -10.66 15.63
CA PRO A 71 12.41 -11.33 16.92
C PRO A 71 13.75 -11.03 17.58
N THR A 72 13.76 -10.81 18.90
CA THR A 72 15.00 -10.55 19.66
C THR A 72 15.94 -11.74 19.69
N THR A 73 15.40 -12.95 19.46
CA THR A 73 16.15 -14.21 19.36
C THR A 73 16.71 -14.46 17.97
N TYR A 74 16.48 -13.57 17.00
CA TYR A 74 17.02 -13.75 15.65
C TYR A 74 18.55 -13.68 15.68
N VAL A 75 19.18 -14.81 15.37
CA VAL A 75 20.60 -14.94 15.12
C VAL A 75 20.75 -15.46 13.68
N PRO A 76 21.60 -14.85 12.86
CA PRO A 76 21.86 -15.32 11.50
C PRO A 76 22.54 -16.69 11.55
N ASP A 77 22.16 -17.57 10.63
CA ASP A 77 22.81 -18.86 10.48
C ASP A 77 24.22 -18.66 9.92
N ILE A 78 25.23 -19.19 10.61
CA ILE A 78 26.65 -18.95 10.29
C ILE A 78 27.15 -19.97 9.26
N GLU A 79 26.56 -21.17 9.24
CA GLU A 79 27.03 -22.31 8.43
C GLU A 79 26.89 -22.10 6.92
N ASP A 80 25.96 -21.26 6.45
CA ASP A 80 25.85 -20.86 5.02
C ASP A 80 26.96 -19.90 4.55
N THR A 81 27.84 -19.46 5.45
CA THR A 81 28.90 -18.46 5.17
C THR A 81 30.27 -19.10 4.94
N GLU A 82 30.46 -20.38 5.28
CA GLU A 82 31.75 -21.06 5.27
C GLU A 82 31.84 -22.19 4.23
N VAL A 83 31.68 -21.89 2.93
CA VAL A 83 32.26 -22.75 1.87
C VAL A 83 32.71 -21.90 0.67
N SER A 84 33.99 -21.51 0.65
CA SER A 84 34.90 -21.60 -0.52
C SER A 84 36.09 -20.63 -0.39
N ASP A 85 37.27 -21.20 -0.13
CA ASP A 85 38.57 -20.52 0.04
C ASP A 85 39.24 -20.06 -1.27
N GLN A 86 38.51 -19.86 -2.38
CA GLN A 86 39.15 -19.58 -3.68
C GLN A 86 38.59 -18.42 -4.52
N GLU A 87 37.75 -17.51 -3.99
CA GLU A 87 37.37 -16.31 -4.74
C GLU A 87 37.43 -15.00 -3.92
N PRO A 88 37.98 -13.90 -4.48
CA PRO A 88 38.05 -12.62 -3.80
C PRO A 88 36.65 -12.00 -3.70
N LYS A 89 36.10 -11.97 -2.48
CA LYS A 89 34.97 -11.12 -2.01
C LYS A 89 33.81 -10.94 -3.02
N LYS A 90 33.02 -12.00 -3.25
CA LYS A 90 31.64 -11.85 -3.73
C LYS A 90 30.76 -11.32 -2.61
N THR A 91 30.40 -10.04 -2.72
CA THR A 91 29.46 -9.31 -1.87
C THR A 91 28.23 -10.11 -1.41
N GLY A 92 27.93 -10.11 -0.11
CA GLY A 92 26.62 -9.59 0.29
C GLY A 92 25.80 -10.28 1.40
N ALA A 93 26.18 -11.44 1.92
CA ALA A 93 25.66 -11.87 3.23
C ALA A 93 26.54 -11.30 4.36
N SER A 94 26.96 -10.03 4.25
CA SER A 94 27.55 -9.35 5.38
C SER A 94 26.48 -9.31 6.46
N LEU A 95 26.73 -9.99 7.58
CA LEU A 95 25.88 -10.01 8.77
C LEU A 95 25.26 -8.62 9.01
N ARG A 96 24.01 -8.41 8.55
CA ARG A 96 23.42 -7.07 8.50
C ARG A 96 23.00 -6.69 9.91
N ARG A 97 23.81 -5.90 10.61
CA ARG A 97 23.45 -5.43 11.96
C ARG A 97 22.67 -4.12 11.91
N CYS A 98 21.83 -3.90 12.92
CA CYS A 98 21.24 -2.60 13.21
C CYS A 98 21.92 -1.98 14.41
N ASP A 99 22.73 -0.94 14.23
CA ASP A 99 23.41 -0.29 15.35
C ASP A 99 22.41 0.28 16.37
N LYS A 100 21.33 0.89 15.89
CA LYS A 100 20.27 1.49 16.72
C LYS A 100 19.46 0.50 17.55
N CYS A 101 19.36 -0.75 17.09
CA CYS A 101 18.62 -1.79 17.80
C CYS A 101 19.57 -2.81 18.45
N SER A 102 20.87 -2.64 18.24
CA SER A 102 21.95 -3.55 18.65
C SER A 102 21.75 -5.03 18.27
N ALA A 103 20.89 -5.31 17.28
CA ALA A 103 20.48 -6.66 16.87
C ALA A 103 20.75 -6.93 15.38
N TYR A 104 20.80 -8.20 15.00
CA TYR A 104 20.90 -8.62 13.60
C TYR A 104 19.58 -8.37 12.84
N LYS A 105 19.67 -8.11 11.54
CA LYS A 105 18.55 -7.91 10.64
C LYS A 105 18.40 -9.13 9.74
N PRO A 106 17.23 -9.79 9.74
CA PRO A 106 16.88 -10.74 8.70
C PRO A 106 16.96 -10.11 7.30
N PRO A 107 17.01 -10.94 6.24
CA PRO A 107 16.83 -10.48 4.88
C PRO A 107 15.60 -9.56 4.76
N ARG A 108 15.70 -8.51 3.94
CA ARG A 108 14.60 -7.56 3.66
C ARG A 108 14.14 -6.71 4.86
N ALA A 109 14.76 -6.84 6.04
CA ALA A 109 14.40 -6.05 7.21
C ALA A 109 15.15 -4.70 7.26
N HIS A 110 14.44 -3.62 7.57
CA HIS A 110 15.02 -2.28 7.67
C HIS A 110 14.60 -1.58 8.97
N HIS A 111 15.46 -0.69 9.47
CA HIS A 111 15.16 0.10 10.66
C HIS A 111 14.34 1.33 10.29
N CYS A 112 13.11 1.42 10.81
CA CYS A 112 12.32 2.63 10.69
C CYS A 112 12.63 3.59 11.84
N ARG A 113 13.10 4.80 11.51
CA ARG A 113 13.41 5.84 12.50
C ARG A 113 12.17 6.34 13.26
N VAL A 114 11.00 6.35 12.60
CA VAL A 114 9.73 6.80 13.20
C VAL A 114 9.18 5.72 14.13
N CYS A 115 9.11 4.46 13.65
CA CYS A 115 8.67 3.32 14.46
C CYS A 115 9.72 2.92 15.53
N ARG A 116 10.95 3.45 15.46
CA ARG A 116 12.12 3.17 16.34
C ARG A 116 12.43 1.68 16.52
N ARG A 117 12.25 0.89 15.47
CA ARG A 117 12.52 -0.55 15.46
C ARG A 117 12.81 -1.06 14.05
N CYS A 118 13.41 -2.23 13.97
CA CYS A 118 13.48 -2.99 12.74
C CYS A 118 12.11 -3.58 12.38
N VAL A 119 11.74 -3.45 11.11
CA VAL A 119 10.51 -3.96 10.53
C VAL A 119 10.87 -5.00 9.48
N LEU A 120 10.24 -6.18 9.56
CA LEU A 120 10.42 -7.28 8.60
C LEU A 120 9.81 -6.88 7.25
N ARG A 121 10.51 -7.23 6.15
CA ARG A 121 10.12 -6.87 4.77
C ARG A 121 9.56 -5.44 4.68
N MET A 122 10.32 -4.48 5.22
CA MET A 122 9.85 -3.11 5.34
C MET A 122 9.70 -2.48 3.96
N ASP A 123 8.53 -1.93 3.67
CA ASP A 123 8.30 -1.16 2.45
C ASP A 123 8.54 0.33 2.70
N HIS A 124 7.75 0.93 3.59
CA HIS A 124 7.91 2.33 3.97
C HIS A 124 7.24 2.62 5.32
N HIS A 125 7.48 3.82 5.85
CA HIS A 125 6.65 4.36 6.92
C HIS A 125 5.56 5.25 6.31
N CYS A 126 4.30 4.88 6.50
CA CYS A 126 3.18 5.61 5.93
C CYS A 126 2.58 6.54 6.98
N LEU A 127 2.70 7.85 6.72
CA LEU A 127 2.19 8.90 7.59
C LEU A 127 0.66 8.83 7.72
N TRP A 128 -0.05 8.50 6.63
CA TRP A 128 -1.52 8.48 6.57
C TRP A 128 -2.15 7.43 7.50
N ILE A 129 -1.52 6.27 7.65
CA ILE A 129 -1.96 5.22 8.60
C ILE A 129 -1.22 5.30 9.95
N ASN A 130 -0.30 6.27 10.10
CA ASN A 130 0.61 6.41 11.23
C ASN A 130 1.24 5.06 11.67
N ASN A 131 1.70 4.29 10.68
CA ASN A 131 2.25 2.97 10.88
C ASN A 131 3.28 2.64 9.79
N CYS A 132 4.19 1.74 10.13
CA CYS A 132 5.04 1.15 9.10
C CYS A 132 4.19 0.21 8.22
N VAL A 133 4.52 0.12 6.94
CA VAL A 133 4.04 -0.90 6.02
C VAL A 133 5.17 -1.92 5.85
N GLY A 134 4.92 -3.17 6.23
CA GLY A 134 5.91 -4.24 6.23
C GLY A 134 5.26 -5.61 6.06
N HIS A 135 6.02 -6.67 6.38
CA HIS A 135 5.60 -8.06 6.22
C HIS A 135 4.19 -8.37 6.75
N GLY A 136 3.88 -7.91 7.97
CA GLY A 136 2.64 -8.26 8.66
C GLY A 136 1.38 -7.52 8.18
N ASN A 137 1.52 -6.45 7.39
CA ASN A 137 0.38 -5.63 6.97
C ASN A 137 0.42 -5.18 5.49
N TYR A 138 1.40 -5.60 4.69
CA TYR A 138 1.52 -5.21 3.28
C TYR A 138 0.26 -5.55 2.46
N LYS A 139 -0.32 -6.74 2.67
CA LYS A 139 -1.58 -7.15 2.02
C LYS A 139 -2.71 -6.18 2.36
N ALA A 140 -2.91 -5.88 3.64
CA ALA A 140 -3.96 -4.96 4.07
C ALA A 140 -3.77 -3.56 3.46
N PHE A 141 -2.53 -3.09 3.35
CA PHE A 141 -2.21 -1.80 2.72
C PHE A 141 -2.58 -1.77 1.24
N VAL A 142 -2.24 -2.81 0.48
CA VAL A 142 -2.60 -2.88 -0.96
C VAL A 142 -4.12 -2.96 -1.15
N VAL A 143 -4.83 -3.72 -0.30
CA VAL A 143 -6.30 -3.79 -0.31
C VAL A 143 -6.93 -2.45 0.04
N LEU A 144 -6.38 -1.71 1.02
CA LEU A 144 -6.79 -0.34 1.32
C LEU A 144 -6.65 0.57 0.11
N VAL A 145 -5.46 0.59 -0.52
CA VAL A 145 -5.21 1.44 -1.69
C VAL A 145 -6.16 1.06 -2.83
N LEU A 146 -6.42 -0.23 -3.05
CA LEU A 146 -7.38 -0.69 -4.05
C LEU A 146 -8.79 -0.14 -3.80
N TYR A 147 -9.34 -0.32 -2.59
CA TYR A 147 -10.68 0.18 -2.27
C TYR A 147 -10.75 1.71 -2.30
N ALA A 148 -9.70 2.41 -1.84
CA ALA A 148 -9.61 3.86 -1.92
C ALA A 148 -9.60 4.34 -3.38
N THR A 149 -8.84 3.69 -4.26
CA THR A 149 -8.81 3.99 -5.69
C THR A 149 -10.18 3.77 -6.33
N ILE A 150 -10.81 2.61 -6.12
CA ILE A 150 -12.14 2.32 -6.69
C ILE A 150 -13.17 3.33 -6.19
N ALA A 151 -13.20 3.63 -4.89
CA ALA A 151 -14.12 4.61 -4.32
C ALA A 151 -13.87 6.02 -4.89
N SER A 152 -12.61 6.45 -5.01
CA SER A 152 -12.27 7.76 -5.57
C SER A 152 -12.65 7.90 -7.04
N ILE A 153 -12.44 6.85 -7.86
CA ILE A 153 -12.85 6.83 -9.27
C ILE A 153 -14.38 6.88 -9.36
N TYR A 154 -15.07 6.09 -8.54
CA TYR A 154 -16.53 6.10 -8.51
C TYR A 154 -17.09 7.48 -8.15
N SER A 155 -16.56 8.10 -7.09
CA SER A 155 -16.89 9.47 -6.70
C SER A 155 -16.58 10.47 -7.82
N SER A 156 -15.44 10.32 -8.50
CA SER A 156 -15.05 11.17 -9.64
C SER A 156 -16.05 11.08 -10.79
N VAL A 157 -16.53 9.88 -11.12
CA VAL A 157 -17.56 9.69 -12.15
C VAL A 157 -18.85 10.41 -11.75
N ILE A 158 -19.34 10.21 -10.52
CA ILE A 158 -20.55 10.89 -10.02
C ILE A 158 -20.41 12.42 -10.10
N ILE A 159 -19.32 12.95 -9.56
CA ILE A 159 -19.07 14.40 -9.44
C ILE A 159 -18.88 15.06 -10.81
N VAL A 160 -18.10 14.44 -11.70
CA VAL A 160 -17.81 15.00 -13.03
C VAL A 160 -19.04 14.92 -13.92
N CYS A 161 -19.76 13.79 -13.95
CA CYS A 161 -20.97 13.66 -14.75
C CYS A 161 -22.07 14.62 -14.27
N CYS A 162 -22.27 14.75 -12.95
CA CYS A 162 -23.15 15.76 -12.36
C CYS A 162 -22.75 17.17 -12.83
N SER A 163 -21.47 17.53 -12.73
CA SER A 163 -20.99 18.87 -13.09
C SER A 163 -21.14 19.20 -14.59
N ILE A 164 -21.00 18.21 -15.48
CA ILE A 164 -21.16 18.38 -16.93
C ILE A 164 -22.64 18.51 -17.30
N GLN A 165 -23.51 17.73 -16.68
CA GLN A 165 -24.95 17.72 -17.00
C GLN A 165 -25.73 18.82 -16.28
N LYS A 166 -25.12 19.50 -15.31
CA LYS A 166 -25.75 20.59 -14.58
C LYS A 166 -26.06 21.76 -15.52
N ASP A 167 -27.31 22.19 -15.52
CA ASP A 167 -27.70 23.42 -16.20
C ASP A 167 -27.17 24.64 -15.45
N TRP A 168 -26.23 25.35 -16.08
CA TRP A 168 -25.52 26.48 -15.50
C TRP A 168 -26.22 27.78 -15.90
N ASP A 169 -27.34 28.10 -15.24
CA ASP A 169 -28.03 29.37 -15.49
C ASP A 169 -27.07 30.56 -15.18
N ILE A 170 -26.84 31.39 -16.22
CA ILE A 170 -25.63 32.23 -16.38
C ILE A 170 -25.55 33.37 -15.37
N SER A 171 -26.66 33.77 -14.74
CA SER A 171 -26.70 35.04 -13.99
C SER A 171 -26.58 34.97 -12.47
N LYS A 172 -26.70 33.80 -11.80
CA LYS A 172 -26.82 33.76 -10.32
C LYS A 172 -26.02 32.67 -9.57
N ARG A 173 -25.17 31.89 -10.23
CA ARG A 173 -24.54 30.70 -9.60
C ARG A 173 -23.01 30.61 -9.71
N PHE A 174 -22.31 31.73 -9.91
CA PHE A 174 -20.84 31.73 -9.98
C PHE A 174 -20.13 30.99 -8.82
N PRO A 175 -20.45 31.24 -7.52
CA PRO A 175 -19.78 30.54 -6.43
C PRO A 175 -20.05 29.03 -6.41
N VAL A 176 -21.26 28.61 -6.79
CA VAL A 176 -21.63 27.18 -6.88
C VAL A 176 -20.87 26.51 -8.03
N ARG A 177 -20.75 27.19 -9.18
CA ARG A 177 -19.98 26.68 -10.32
C ARG A 177 -18.52 26.47 -9.98
N ILE A 178 -17.90 27.45 -9.29
CA ILE A 178 -16.53 27.30 -8.80
C ILE A 178 -16.42 26.12 -7.84
N PHE A 179 -17.33 25.97 -6.88
CA PHE A 179 -17.34 24.84 -5.96
C PHE A 179 -17.39 23.48 -6.67
N TYR A 180 -18.27 23.31 -7.67
CA TYR A 180 -18.38 22.06 -8.44
C TYR A 180 -17.11 21.75 -9.22
N ILE A 181 -16.52 22.76 -9.89
CA ILE A 181 -15.27 22.60 -10.65
C ILE A 181 -14.12 22.24 -9.70
N THR A 182 -14.00 22.93 -8.56
CA THR A 182 -12.94 22.66 -7.57
C THR A 182 -13.09 21.26 -6.97
N CYS A 183 -14.29 20.83 -6.61
CA CYS A 183 -14.53 19.46 -6.11
C CYS A 183 -14.19 18.41 -7.18
N SER A 184 -14.59 18.65 -8.43
CA SER A 184 -14.27 17.79 -9.58
C SER A 184 -12.77 17.66 -9.79
N ALA A 185 -12.04 18.79 -9.82
CA ALA A 185 -10.60 18.79 -9.99
C ALA A 185 -9.88 18.08 -8.83
N MET A 186 -10.31 18.31 -7.60
CA MET A 186 -9.74 17.69 -6.41
C MET A 186 -9.96 16.17 -6.40
N ILE A 187 -11.18 15.68 -6.70
CA ILE A 187 -11.46 14.24 -6.68
C ILE A 187 -10.78 13.50 -7.83
N VAL A 188 -10.69 14.11 -9.02
CA VAL A 188 -9.93 13.56 -10.14
C VAL A 188 -8.44 13.49 -9.79
N GLY A 189 -7.88 14.54 -9.19
CA GLY A 189 -6.50 14.55 -8.70
C GLY A 189 -6.23 13.47 -7.65
N LEU A 190 -7.17 13.25 -6.72
CA LEU A 190 -7.10 12.16 -5.75
C LEU A 190 -7.11 10.79 -6.45
N SER A 191 -8.03 10.57 -7.39
CA SER A 191 -8.14 9.32 -8.16
C SER A 191 -6.87 9.00 -8.93
N LEU A 192 -6.27 10.01 -9.57
CA LEU A 192 -4.99 9.85 -10.28
C LEU A 192 -3.88 9.48 -9.30
N THR A 193 -3.78 10.17 -8.17
CA THR A 193 -2.75 9.93 -7.16
C THR A 193 -2.85 8.51 -6.59
N LEU A 194 -4.06 8.09 -6.18
CA LEU A 194 -4.30 6.75 -5.66
C LEU A 194 -4.15 5.67 -6.74
N GLY A 195 -4.56 5.96 -7.97
CA GLY A 195 -4.37 5.08 -9.13
C GLY A 195 -2.88 4.83 -9.41
N THR A 196 -2.07 5.89 -9.45
CA THR A 196 -0.61 5.76 -9.61
C THR A 196 0.01 4.96 -8.47
N LEU A 197 -0.39 5.22 -7.22
CA LEU A 197 0.07 4.45 -6.06
C LEU A 197 -0.31 2.97 -6.17
N LEU A 198 -1.54 2.66 -6.61
CA LEU A 198 -1.98 1.28 -6.82
C LEU A 198 -1.13 0.60 -7.89
N CYS A 199 -0.95 1.22 -9.05
CA CYS A 199 -0.13 0.70 -10.14
C CYS A 199 1.31 0.43 -9.68
N TRP A 200 1.88 1.35 -8.89
CA TRP A 200 3.20 1.18 -8.29
C TRP A 200 3.29 -0.08 -7.41
N HIS A 201 2.35 -0.27 -6.49
CA HIS A 201 2.36 -1.45 -5.62
C HIS A 201 2.04 -2.75 -6.36
N MET A 202 1.23 -2.71 -7.41
CA MET A 202 1.02 -3.88 -8.28
C MET A 202 2.31 -4.28 -8.99
N TYR A 203 3.08 -3.31 -9.51
CA TYR A 203 4.42 -3.56 -10.08
C TYR A 203 5.35 -4.19 -9.04
N LEU A 204 5.40 -3.66 -7.81
CA LEU A 204 6.21 -4.22 -6.73
C LEU A 204 5.79 -5.65 -6.35
N ILE A 205 4.50 -5.96 -6.32
CA ILE A 205 4.01 -7.33 -6.08
C ILE A 205 4.45 -8.26 -7.21
N ILE A 206 4.29 -7.86 -8.47
CA ILE A 206 4.62 -8.69 -9.64
C ILE A 206 6.10 -9.09 -9.62
N HIS A 207 6.99 -8.21 -9.14
CA HIS A 207 8.43 -8.48 -9.04
C HIS A 207 8.91 -8.89 -7.64
N ASN A 208 8.00 -9.10 -6.69
CA ASN A 208 8.29 -9.39 -5.28
C ASN A 208 9.36 -8.45 -4.66
N MET A 209 9.24 -7.16 -4.96
CA MET A 209 10.09 -6.11 -4.40
C MET A 209 9.31 -5.32 -3.36
N THR A 210 10.04 -4.71 -2.43
CA THR A 210 9.59 -3.55 -1.66
C THR A 210 10.06 -2.27 -2.35
N THR A 211 9.50 -1.12 -1.97
CA THR A 211 9.97 0.19 -2.44
C THR A 211 11.46 0.40 -2.14
N ILE A 212 11.95 -0.07 -0.99
CA ILE A 212 13.38 0.01 -0.64
C ILE A 212 14.22 -0.86 -1.58
N GLU A 213 13.81 -2.10 -1.79
CA GLU A 213 14.51 -3.05 -2.67
C GLU A 213 14.52 -2.58 -4.13
N TYR A 214 13.48 -1.87 -4.59
CA TYR A 214 13.48 -1.27 -5.91
C TYR A 214 14.64 -0.27 -6.10
N TYR A 215 14.84 0.64 -5.14
CA TYR A 215 15.95 1.61 -5.21
C TYR A 215 17.31 0.96 -5.01
N GLU A 216 17.42 -0.03 -4.12
CA GLU A 216 18.64 -0.85 -3.99
C GLU A 216 18.93 -1.61 -5.30
N GLY A 217 17.89 -2.12 -5.97
CA GLY A 217 17.94 -2.83 -7.23
C GLY A 217 18.35 -1.95 -8.41
N ILE A 218 17.89 -0.70 -8.50
CA ILE A 218 18.36 0.27 -9.50
C ILE A 218 19.89 0.43 -9.39
N ARG A 219 20.39 0.61 -8.17
CA ARG A 219 21.84 0.76 -7.92
C ARG A 219 22.59 -0.52 -8.28
N ALA A 220 22.07 -1.67 -7.89
CA ALA A 220 22.67 -2.97 -8.19
C ALA A 220 22.70 -3.24 -9.71
N ALA A 221 21.63 -2.92 -10.43
CA ALA A 221 21.56 -3.02 -11.89
C ALA A 221 22.55 -2.10 -12.59
N TRP A 222 22.71 -0.87 -12.11
CA TRP A 222 23.72 0.06 -12.65
C TRP A 222 25.15 -0.47 -12.44
N LEU A 223 25.45 -1.02 -11.27
CA LEU A 223 26.75 -1.64 -10.98
C LEU A 223 27.00 -2.88 -11.85
N ALA A 224 26.01 -3.78 -11.97
CA ALA A 224 26.09 -4.98 -12.79
C ALA A 224 26.37 -4.62 -14.26
N ARG A 225 25.66 -3.62 -14.81
CA ARG A 225 25.88 -3.16 -16.18
C ARG A 225 27.31 -2.67 -16.40
N LYS A 226 27.91 -2.00 -15.41
CA LYS A 226 29.31 -1.55 -15.48
C LYS A 226 30.31 -2.71 -15.46
N SER A 227 29.97 -3.82 -14.82
CA SER A 227 30.80 -5.04 -14.80
C SER A 227 30.47 -6.02 -15.94
N GLY A 228 29.64 -5.62 -16.92
CA GLY A 228 29.20 -6.50 -18.01
C GLY A 228 28.23 -7.61 -17.57
N GLN A 229 27.67 -7.51 -16.36
CA GLN A 229 26.72 -8.46 -15.80
C GLN A 229 25.29 -7.94 -15.88
N THR A 230 24.33 -8.86 -15.78
CA THR A 230 22.91 -8.54 -15.67
C THR A 230 22.45 -8.69 -14.23
N TYR A 231 21.62 -7.76 -13.76
CA TYR A 231 21.02 -7.83 -12.43
C TYR A 231 19.67 -8.53 -12.51
N ARG A 232 19.47 -9.53 -11.65
CA ARG A 232 18.18 -10.17 -11.41
C ARG A 232 17.84 -10.05 -9.94
N HIS A 233 16.64 -9.58 -9.63
CA HIS A 233 16.20 -9.44 -8.26
C HIS A 233 16.07 -10.82 -7.59
N PRO A 234 16.75 -11.09 -6.46
CA PRO A 234 16.84 -12.45 -5.90
C PRO A 234 15.52 -13.08 -5.47
N PHE A 235 14.54 -12.25 -5.07
CA PHE A 235 13.25 -12.72 -4.58
C PHE A 235 12.17 -12.79 -5.67
N ASP A 236 12.50 -12.42 -6.92
CA ASP A 236 11.58 -12.56 -8.05
C ASP A 236 11.56 -14.02 -8.54
N VAL A 237 10.64 -14.81 -7.99
CA VAL A 237 10.47 -16.25 -8.25
C VAL A 237 9.36 -16.56 -9.26
N GLY A 238 8.93 -15.54 -10.01
CA GLY A 238 7.88 -15.63 -11.03
C GLY A 238 6.54 -15.04 -10.60
N VAL A 239 5.85 -14.42 -11.55
CA VAL A 239 4.67 -13.55 -11.33
C VAL A 239 3.61 -14.18 -10.42
N PHE A 240 3.16 -15.40 -10.74
CA PHE A 240 2.10 -16.06 -9.96
C PHE A 240 2.54 -16.40 -8.53
N LYS A 241 3.79 -16.87 -8.36
CA LYS A 241 4.36 -17.14 -7.03
C LYS A 241 4.52 -15.84 -6.24
N ASN A 242 5.01 -14.77 -6.87
CA ASN A 242 5.17 -13.47 -6.24
C ASN A 242 3.82 -12.90 -5.74
N ILE A 243 2.77 -12.98 -6.56
CA ILE A 243 1.42 -12.54 -6.17
C ILE A 243 0.89 -13.39 -5.00
N THR A 244 0.97 -14.71 -5.09
CA THR A 244 0.44 -15.62 -4.05
C THR A 244 1.20 -15.55 -2.73
N LEU A 245 2.50 -15.22 -2.75
CA LEU A 245 3.27 -14.95 -1.53
C LEU A 245 2.71 -13.75 -0.74
N ILE A 246 2.14 -12.77 -1.44
CA ILE A 246 1.58 -11.56 -0.82
C ILE A 246 0.08 -11.69 -0.54
N LEU A 247 -0.72 -12.01 -1.55
CA LEU A 247 -2.18 -12.03 -1.45
C LEU A 247 -2.75 -13.36 -0.92
N GLY A 248 -1.95 -14.42 -0.96
CA GLY A 248 -2.30 -15.76 -0.52
C GLY A 248 -2.69 -16.70 -1.66
N PRO A 249 -2.80 -18.01 -1.39
CA PRO A 249 -3.06 -19.03 -2.40
C PRO A 249 -4.50 -19.02 -2.94
N SER A 250 -5.44 -18.43 -2.19
CA SER A 250 -6.86 -18.40 -2.57
C SER A 250 -7.24 -17.01 -3.08
N MET A 251 -7.58 -16.92 -4.37
CA MET A 251 -8.01 -15.68 -5.04
C MET A 251 -9.24 -15.04 -4.39
N LEU A 252 -10.18 -15.86 -3.88
CA LEU A 252 -11.39 -15.39 -3.20
C LEU A 252 -11.07 -14.57 -1.93
N LYS A 253 -9.90 -14.79 -1.33
CA LYS A 253 -9.45 -14.10 -0.12
C LYS A 253 -8.52 -12.92 -0.41
N TRP A 254 -8.22 -12.62 -1.68
CA TRP A 254 -7.28 -11.54 -2.03
C TRP A 254 -7.78 -10.17 -1.58
N LEU A 255 -9.08 -9.91 -1.71
CA LEU A 255 -9.71 -8.65 -1.32
C LEU A 255 -10.01 -8.56 0.19
N CYS A 256 -9.78 -9.63 0.95
CA CYS A 256 -9.99 -9.62 2.39
C CYS A 256 -8.69 -9.20 3.11
N PRO A 257 -8.64 -8.02 3.75
CA PRO A 257 -7.40 -7.48 4.33
C PRO A 257 -6.91 -8.29 5.55
N THR A 258 -7.79 -9.04 6.21
CA THR A 258 -7.47 -9.87 7.38
C THR A 258 -7.09 -11.31 7.04
N ALA A 259 -7.22 -11.73 5.78
CA ALA A 259 -6.89 -13.09 5.35
C ALA A 259 -5.36 -13.24 5.16
N VAL A 260 -4.64 -13.35 6.28
CA VAL A 260 -3.17 -13.39 6.34
C VAL A 260 -2.61 -14.73 6.85
N SER A 261 -3.42 -15.79 6.90
CA SER A 261 -3.01 -17.10 7.42
C SER A 261 -1.89 -17.79 6.62
N HIS A 262 -1.64 -17.35 5.38
CA HIS A 262 -0.55 -17.85 4.52
C HIS A 262 0.80 -17.19 4.83
N ILE A 263 0.80 -16.08 5.57
CA ILE A 263 2.01 -15.31 5.86
C ILE A 263 2.85 -16.08 6.89
N LYS A 264 4.10 -16.37 6.53
CA LYS A 264 5.10 -17.04 7.39
C LYS A 264 5.82 -16.04 8.32
N ASP A 265 6.89 -16.49 8.96
CA ASP A 265 7.72 -15.72 9.92
C ASP A 265 8.25 -14.37 9.42
N GLY A 266 8.43 -14.20 8.10
CA GLY A 266 9.02 -13.00 7.51
C GLY A 266 10.53 -12.90 7.68
N ILE A 267 11.17 -14.01 8.03
CA ILE A 267 12.61 -14.16 8.19
C ILE A 267 13.19 -14.83 6.94
N ASN A 268 12.50 -15.87 6.47
CA ASN A 268 12.92 -16.66 5.32
C ASN A 268 12.02 -16.36 4.11
N PHE A 269 12.65 -16.12 2.96
CA PHE A 269 11.96 -15.82 1.70
C PHE A 269 12.49 -16.72 0.59
N PRO A 270 11.62 -17.28 -0.26
CA PRO A 270 12.06 -18.05 -1.40
C PRO A 270 12.87 -17.16 -2.34
N THR A 271 13.96 -17.72 -2.86
CA THR A 271 14.85 -17.07 -3.81
C THR A 271 14.86 -17.83 -5.12
N THR A 272 15.41 -17.22 -6.18
CA THR A 272 15.58 -17.89 -7.47
C THR A 272 16.45 -19.15 -7.39
N ARG A 273 17.35 -19.25 -6.40
CA ARG A 273 18.23 -20.41 -6.20
C ARG A 273 17.48 -21.64 -5.71
N ASP A 274 16.42 -21.46 -4.94
CA ASP A 274 15.61 -22.56 -4.40
C ASP A 274 14.73 -23.24 -5.48
N SER A 275 14.64 -22.61 -6.65
CA SER A 275 13.88 -23.08 -7.81
C SER A 275 14.77 -23.53 -8.98
N SER A 276 16.09 -23.61 -8.76
CA SER A 276 17.09 -24.05 -9.75
C SER A 276 17.33 -25.55 -9.68
#